data_AF-A0A920TLK1-F1
#
_entry.id   AF-A0A920TLK1-F1
#
_cell.length_a   1.000
_cell.length_b   1.000
_cell.length_c   1.000
_cell.angle_alpha   90.00
_cell.angle_beta   90.00
_cell.angle_gamma   90.00
#
_symmetry.space_group_name_H-M   'P 1'
#
loop_
_entity.id
_entity.type
_entity.pdbx_description
1 polymer ?
#
loop_
_entity_poly.entity_id
_entity_poly.type
_entity_poly.pdbx_seq_one_letter_code
_entity_poly.pdbx_strand_id
1 'polypeptide(L)'
;MDIGDFVGISGFVFKTKTGEISVHGKSITLLAKSIRPLPIVKEKEGETFDAFKDKEQRYRNRHLDLIVNPEIKKVFQNRAKITSALRKYLDDEGFLEVETPVLQPLYGGAKSTPI
;
A
#
# COMPACT_ATOMS: atom_id res chain seq x y z
N MET A 1 -4.11 22.65 -9.67
CA MET A 1 -3.97 21.45 -8.83
C MET A 1 -4.89 20.41 -9.40
N ASP A 2 -4.37 19.21 -9.60
CA ASP A 2 -5.08 18.13 -10.26
C ASP A 2 -5.23 16.93 -9.32
N ILE A 3 -6.16 16.04 -9.65
CA ILE A 3 -6.39 14.82 -8.87
C ILE A 3 -5.12 13.96 -8.91
N GLY A 4 -4.66 13.57 -7.71
CA GLY A 4 -3.44 12.78 -7.52
C GLY A 4 -2.19 13.61 -7.18
N ASP A 5 -2.26 14.94 -7.20
CA ASP A 5 -1.17 15.78 -6.69
C ASP A 5 -0.97 15.52 -5.19
N PHE A 6 0.29 15.39 -4.77
CA PHE A 6 0.65 15.36 -3.36
C PHE A 6 0.79 16.80 -2.86
N VAL A 7 -0.02 17.15 -1.86
CA VAL A 7 -0.07 18.50 -1.31
C VAL A 7 0.07 18.51 0.20
N GLY A 8 0.81 19.49 0.70
CA GLY A 8 0.89 19.82 2.12
C GLY A 8 -0.08 20.95 2.44
N ILE A 9 -0.83 20.82 3.52
CA ILE A 9 -1.79 21.83 3.97
C ILE A 9 -1.40 22.24 5.40
N SER A 10 -1.28 23.55 5.65
CA SER A 10 -1.05 24.10 6.98
C SER A 10 -2.21 25.01 7.38
N GLY A 11 -2.66 24.90 8.63
CA GLY A 11 -3.90 25.54 9.08
C GLY A 11 -4.29 25.08 10.48
N PHE A 12 -5.60 25.12 10.77
CA PHE A 12 -6.15 24.66 12.04
C PHE A 12 -7.29 23.65 11.83
N VAL A 13 -7.43 22.71 12.76
CA VAL A 13 -8.49 21.69 12.73
C VAL A 13 -9.80 22.30 13.23
N PHE A 14 -10.89 22.01 12.54
CA PHE A 14 -12.24 22.39 12.93
C PHE A 14 -13.25 21.31 12.57
N LYS A 15 -14.48 21.44 13.05
CA LYS A 15 -15.59 20.54 12.74
C LYS A 15 -16.63 21.27 11.91
N THR A 16 -17.06 20.69 10.80
CA THR A 16 -18.08 21.30 9.94
C THR A 16 -19.48 21.19 10.56
N LYS A 17 -20.47 21.88 9.98
CA LYS A 17 -21.88 21.77 10.42
C LYS A 17 -22.45 20.35 10.28
N THR A 18 -21.90 19.55 9.36
CA THR A 18 -22.26 18.14 9.18
C THR A 18 -21.48 17.20 10.11
N GLY A 19 -20.57 17.73 10.95
CA GLY A 19 -19.81 16.95 11.93
C GLY A 19 -18.49 16.37 11.42
N GLU A 20 -18.09 16.66 10.19
CA GLU A 20 -16.83 16.19 9.61
C GLU A 20 -15.64 16.93 10.20
N ILE A 21 -14.58 16.21 10.55
CA ILE A 21 -13.31 16.80 11.00
C ILE A 21 -12.54 17.26 9.76
N SER A 22 -12.23 18.55 9.68
CA SER A 22 -11.58 19.15 8.53
C SER A 22 -10.44 20.08 8.96
N VAL A 23 -9.53 20.37 8.02
CA VAL A 23 -8.46 21.36 8.22
C VAL A 23 -8.83 22.63 7.45
N HIS A 24 -8.92 23.76 8.16
CA HIS A 24 -9.06 25.07 7.53
C HIS A 24 -7.68 25.53 7.07
N GLY A 25 -7.37 25.34 5.79
CA GLY A 25 -6.06 25.63 5.20
C GLY A 25 -5.78 27.13 5.16
N LYS A 26 -4.72 27.57 5.85
CA LYS A 26 -4.13 28.91 5.72
C LYS A 26 -3.12 28.98 4.58
N SER A 27 -2.41 27.88 4.34
CA SER A 27 -1.51 27.75 3.21
C SER A 27 -1.56 26.33 2.64
N ILE A 28 -1.31 26.26 1.33
CA ILE A 28 -1.21 25.02 0.58
C ILE A 28 0.10 25.02 -0.19
N THR A 29 0.81 23.90 -0.14
CA THR A 29 2.10 23.71 -0.81
C THR A 29 2.02 22.48 -1.70
N LEU A 30 2.34 22.63 -2.98
CA LEU A 30 2.48 21.49 -3.89
C LEU A 30 3.79 20.76 -3.57
N LEU A 31 3.71 19.52 -3.10
CA LEU A 31 4.87 18.71 -2.74
C LEU A 31 5.37 17.91 -3.93
N ALA A 32 4.45 17.27 -4.66
CA ALA A 32 4.77 16.56 -5.90
C ALA A 32 3.58 16.63 -6.88
N LYS A 33 3.88 17.04 -8.11
CA LYS A 33 2.91 17.10 -9.19
C LYS A 33 2.68 15.71 -9.77
N SER A 34 1.42 15.29 -9.88
CA SER A 34 1.10 14.07 -10.61
C SER A 34 1.16 14.33 -12.12
N ILE A 35 2.13 13.72 -12.79
CA ILE A 35 2.36 13.88 -14.24
C ILE A 35 1.42 12.96 -15.05
N ARG A 36 0.89 11.91 -14.41
CA ARG A 36 -0.07 10.98 -15.00
C ARG A 36 -1.37 11.03 -14.19
N PRO A 37 -2.54 11.10 -14.82
CA PRO A 37 -3.79 11.08 -14.10
C PRO A 37 -3.95 9.73 -13.38
N LEU A 38 -4.41 9.76 -12.13
CA LEU A 38 -4.76 8.54 -11.41
C LEU A 38 -5.98 7.88 -12.10
N PRO A 39 -6.09 6.53 -12.05
CA PRO A 39 -7.32 5.86 -12.43
C PRO A 39 -8.43 6.37 -11.52
N ILE A 40 -9.45 7.03 -12.09
CA ILE A 40 -10.56 7.56 -11.32
C ILE A 40 -11.58 6.44 -11.16
N VAL A 41 -11.83 6.03 -9.91
CA VAL A 41 -12.96 5.16 -9.58
C VAL A 41 -14.24 5.98 -9.76
N LYS A 42 -15.13 5.57 -10.66
CA LYS A 42 -16.41 6.24 -10.88
C LYS A 42 -17.50 5.45 -10.18
N GLU A 43 -18.16 6.04 -9.20
CA GLU A 43 -19.42 5.50 -8.67
C GLU A 43 -20.59 6.08 -9.47
N LYS A 44 -21.40 5.20 -10.06
CA LYS A 44 -22.67 5.58 -10.68
C LYS A 44 -23.74 4.61 -10.19
N GLU A 45 -24.84 5.15 -9.66
CA GLU A 45 -26.03 4.37 -9.25
C GLU A 45 -25.76 3.26 -8.22
N GLY A 46 -24.79 3.46 -7.32
CA GLY A 46 -24.43 2.47 -6.28
C GLY A 46 -23.47 1.38 -6.75
N GLU A 47 -23.07 1.41 -8.03
CA GLU A 47 -22.04 0.53 -8.59
C GLU A 47 -20.71 1.31 -8.78
N THR A 48 -19.65 0.81 -8.15
CA THR A 48 -18.27 1.25 -8.39
C THR A 48 -17.77 0.70 -9.73
N PHE A 49 -17.74 1.54 -10.75
CA PHE A 49 -17.08 1.30 -12.04
C PHE A 49 -15.60 1.63 -11.88
N ASP A 50 -14.82 0.59 -11.68
CA ASP A 50 -13.44 0.70 -11.29
C ASP A 50 -12.54 0.31 -12.47
N ALA A 51 -11.84 1.31 -13.00
CA ALA A 51 -10.93 1.14 -14.12
C ALA A 51 -9.69 0.31 -13.76
N PHE A 52 -9.45 0.03 -12.47
CA PHE A 52 -8.26 -0.66 -11.99
C PHE A 52 -8.54 -2.03 -11.35
N LYS A 53 -9.52 -2.75 -11.90
CA LYS A 53 -9.88 -4.13 -11.48
C LYS A 53 -9.02 -5.22 -12.12
N ASP A 54 -8.46 -4.99 -13.32
CA ASP A 54 -7.70 -6.00 -14.05
C ASP A 54 -6.46 -6.47 -13.25
N LYS A 55 -6.36 -7.78 -13.05
CA LYS A 55 -5.34 -8.37 -12.17
C LYS A 55 -3.92 -8.18 -12.72
N GLU A 56 -3.73 -8.28 -14.02
CA GLU A 56 -2.41 -8.13 -14.63
C GLU A 56 -1.92 -6.68 -14.50
N GLN A 57 -2.78 -5.71 -14.83
CA GLN A 57 -2.48 -4.29 -14.70
C GLN A 57 -2.14 -3.89 -13.27
N ARG A 58 -2.89 -4.43 -12.29
CA ARG A 58 -2.65 -4.21 -10.87
C ARG A 58 -1.29 -4.72 -10.41
N TYR A 59 -0.90 -5.90 -10.88
CA TYR A 59 0.39 -6.48 -10.51
C TYR A 59 1.56 -5.78 -11.19
N ARG A 60 1.40 -5.34 -12.44
CA ARG A 60 2.40 -4.53 -13.16
C ARG A 60 2.54 -3.12 -12.56
N ASN A 61 1.43 -2.51 -12.14
CA ASN A 61 1.42 -1.16 -11.58
C ASN A 61 0.99 -1.16 -10.11
N ARG A 62 1.72 -1.92 -9.27
CA ARG A 62 1.41 -2.10 -7.85
C ARG A 62 1.26 -0.78 -7.08
N HIS A 63 2.01 0.24 -7.45
CA HIS A 63 1.93 1.57 -6.83
C HIS A 63 0.55 2.22 -7.01
N LEU A 64 -0.10 2.03 -8.18
CA LEU A 64 -1.47 2.48 -8.40
C LEU A 64 -2.48 1.62 -7.64
N ASP A 65 -2.27 0.29 -7.60
CA ASP A 65 -3.11 -0.64 -6.83
C ASP A 65 -3.18 -0.23 -5.36
N LEU A 66 -2.04 0.13 -4.76
CA LEU A 66 -1.97 0.54 -3.35
C LEU A 66 -2.64 1.88 -3.05
N ILE A 67 -2.79 2.76 -4.04
CA ILE A 67 -3.43 4.08 -3.89
C ILE A 67 -4.94 3.94 -4.05
N VAL A 68 -5.38 3.19 -5.06
CA VAL A 68 -6.79 3.08 -5.45
C VAL A 68 -7.54 2.03 -4.62
N ASN A 69 -6.86 0.95 -4.22
CA ASN A 69 -7.44 -0.21 -3.52
C ASN A 69 -6.90 -0.31 -2.08
N PRO A 70 -7.44 0.45 -1.10
CA PRO A 70 -6.93 0.51 0.26
C PRO A 70 -7.00 -0.83 1.01
N GLU A 71 -7.88 -1.75 0.63
CA GLU A 71 -7.95 -3.11 1.16
C GLU A 71 -6.70 -3.94 0.81
N ILE A 72 -6.07 -3.69 -0.35
CA ILE A 72 -4.82 -4.36 -0.72
C ILE A 72 -3.68 -3.92 0.19
N LYS A 73 -3.64 -2.62 0.57
CA LYS A 73 -2.69 -2.13 1.56
C LYS A 73 -2.78 -2.91 2.88
N LYS A 74 -4.00 -3.29 3.32
CA LYS A 74 -4.20 -4.11 4.52
C LYS A 74 -3.58 -5.51 4.39
N VAL A 75 -3.64 -6.12 3.20
CA VAL A 75 -2.99 -7.42 2.93
C VAL A 75 -1.48 -7.33 3.18
N PHE A 76 -0.82 -6.28 2.68
CA PHE A 76 0.62 -6.09 2.90
C PHE A 76 0.96 -5.77 4.36
N GLN A 77 0.14 -4.97 5.03
CA GLN A 77 0.30 -4.71 6.47
C GLN A 77 0.18 -5.99 7.29
N ASN A 78 -0.79 -6.85 6.96
CA ASN A 78 -0.98 -8.14 7.64
C ASN A 78 0.20 -9.08 7.36
N ARG A 79 0.70 -9.14 6.12
CA ARG A 79 1.91 -9.92 5.80
C ARG A 79 3.10 -9.48 6.66
N ALA A 80 3.35 -8.17 6.77
CA ALA A 80 4.42 -7.64 7.60
C ALA A 80 4.23 -8.04 9.07
N LYS A 81 3.01 -7.89 9.61
CA LYS A 81 2.66 -8.30 10.98
C LYS A 81 2.90 -9.79 11.22
N ILE A 82 2.52 -10.66 10.28
CA ILE A 82 2.72 -12.11 10.39
C ILE A 82 4.21 -12.42 10.50
N THR A 83 5.05 -11.86 9.61
CA THR A 83 6.50 -12.09 9.66
C THR A 83 7.10 -11.56 10.96
N SER A 84 6.71 -10.37 11.41
CA SER A 84 7.16 -9.81 12.68
C SER A 84 6.72 -10.64 13.89
N ALA A 85 5.49 -11.17 13.88
CA ALA A 85 4.99 -12.02 14.96
C ALA A 85 5.72 -13.37 15.01
N LEU A 86 6.00 -13.97 13.85
CA LEU A 86 6.76 -15.22 13.77
C LEU A 86 8.19 -15.05 14.29
N ARG A 87 8.88 -13.99 13.87
CA ARG A 87 10.23 -13.68 14.37
C ARG A 87 10.23 -13.54 15.89
N LYS A 88 9.35 -12.68 16.40
CA LYS A 88 9.22 -12.47 17.85
C LYS A 88 9.00 -13.77 18.62
N TYR A 89 8.09 -14.62 18.13
CA TYR A 89 7.83 -15.90 18.77
C TYR A 89 9.08 -16.79 18.84
N LEU A 90 9.84 -16.89 17.74
CA LEU A 90 11.06 -17.70 17.70
C LEU A 90 12.19 -17.09 18.55
N ASP A 91 12.32 -15.77 18.57
CA ASP A 91 13.28 -15.06 19.41
C ASP A 91 12.98 -15.29 20.90
N ASP A 92 11.71 -15.25 21.29
CA ASP A 92 11.25 -15.50 22.67
C ASP A 92 11.55 -16.96 23.11
N GLU A 93 11.58 -17.90 22.16
CA GLU A 93 11.98 -19.31 22.38
C GLU A 93 13.51 -19.53 22.31
N GLY A 94 14.30 -18.48 22.08
CA GLY A 94 15.77 -18.55 22.06
C GLY A 94 16.39 -19.03 20.74
N PHE A 95 15.63 -19.02 19.64
CA PHE A 95 16.19 -19.29 18.31
C PHE A 95 17.08 -18.12 17.84
N LEU A 96 18.05 -18.43 16.98
CA LEU A 96 18.91 -17.44 16.35
C LEU A 96 18.54 -17.30 14.86
N GLU A 97 18.10 -16.11 14.44
CA GLU A 97 17.87 -15.81 13.02
C GLU A 97 19.22 -15.77 12.27
N VAL A 98 19.33 -16.53 11.18
CA VAL A 98 20.53 -16.62 10.34
C VAL A 98 20.17 -16.52 8.86
N GLU A 99 21.04 -15.91 8.06
CA GLU A 99 20.92 -15.89 6.60
C GLU A 99 21.86 -16.92 5.99
N THR A 100 21.33 -17.77 5.11
CA THR A 100 22.12 -18.80 4.40
C THR A 100 22.24 -18.46 2.91
N PRO A 101 23.31 -18.91 2.22
CA PRO A 101 23.50 -18.62 0.79
C PRO A 101 22.32 -19.09 -0.07
N VAL A 102 21.80 -18.17 -0.90
CA VAL A 102 20.69 -18.44 -1.84
C VAL A 102 21.20 -19.20 -3.08
N LEU A 103 22.37 -18.84 -3.59
CA LEU A 103 23.00 -19.52 -4.73
C LEU A 103 23.84 -20.70 -4.22
N GLN A 104 23.49 -21.91 -4.67
CA GLN A 104 24.13 -23.14 -4.23
C GLN A 104 24.56 -23.97 -5.43
N PRO A 105 25.72 -24.65 -5.39
CA PRO A 105 26.18 -25.50 -6.48
C PRO A 105 25.33 -26.77 -6.63
N LEU A 106 24.66 -27.19 -5.56
CA LEU A 106 23.73 -28.32 -5.53
C LEU A 106 22.50 -27.90 -4.72
N TYR A 107 21.31 -28.04 -5.30
CA TYR A 107 20.05 -27.73 -4.64
C TYR A 107 19.49 -28.97 -3.91
N GLY A 108 19.02 -28.78 -2.68
CA GLY A 108 18.43 -29.83 -1.85
C GLY A 108 17.43 -29.28 -0.81
N GLY A 109 16.83 -30.16 -0.01
CA GLY A 109 15.90 -29.78 1.07
C GLY A 109 14.42 -29.68 0.68
N ALA A 110 14.09 -29.74 -0.61
CA ALA A 110 12.72 -29.84 -1.11
C ALA A 110 12.68 -30.62 -2.44
N LYS A 111 11.54 -31.24 -2.77
CA LYS A 111 11.30 -31.85 -4.09
C LYS A 111 10.65 -30.82 -5.01
N SER A 112 11.47 -30.09 -5.75
CA SER A 112 11.02 -29.09 -6.72
C SER A 112 12.00 -28.98 -7.88
N THR A 113 11.52 -28.57 -9.04
CA THR A 113 12.39 -28.19 -10.17
C THR A 113 13.03 -26.83 -9.86
N PRO A 114 14.38 -26.70 -9.87
CA PRO A 114 15.05 -25.40 -9.75
C PRO A 114 14.66 -24.49 -10.92
N ILE A 115 14.51 -23.19 -10.65
CA ILE A 115 14.21 -22.14 -11.65
C ILE A 115 15.52 -21.59 -12.20
#